data_AF-A0A8T6ZN10-F1
#
_entry.id   AF-A0A8T6ZN10-F1
#
_cell.length_a   1.000
_cell.length_b   1.000
_cell.length_c   1.000
_cell.angle_alpha   90.00
_cell.angle_beta   90.00
_cell.angle_gamma   90.00
#
_symmetry.space_group_name_H-M   'P 1'
#
loop_
_entity.id
_entity.type
_entity.pdbx_description
1 polymer ?
#
loop_
_entity_poly.entity_id
_entity_poly.type
_entity_poly.pdbx_seq_one_letter_code
_entity_poly.pdbx_strand_id
1 'polypeptide(L)'
;MKAKSIRARLANITAGIALSAVASVCLADDTDIYLNAGPGMPPGSEPMVMFSLDFRPNLGSTACQGNECDTLIAEGWMKPTGPYTFFDVLRGALRKVMDPLQGVRVGLMLNHDHIQNCNGPAQTGCSGGGYIAMGYELFELGDGNDAKAKFHGILDSMPTPLGVQSHSYQGKELYYELFRYLTGQDIYNGHNGWTDYATDAAENLDDDGAGYTWDRSIESGSEYDSPLESVGECVNMYAVNMMFQVSNNDGDSDDAIKAAVADQGFGNSQRVFNDVIRYMHDADIANGSYGDAPQLDGTQNLTSYFIVDPNQINRTTLGYAQAGGTGTPLELTDDPDELVRTLQELFNQILSVSTTFVAASVPVNVFNRAEIVDNVFLALFQVDADNKPGWIGNVKKLRLQTYDGGGFLVDSLDQPAVAADGRIRYD
;
A
#
# COMPACT_ATOMS: atom_id res chain seq x y z
N MET A 1 23.35 -58.05 -56.57
CA MET A 1 24.60 -57.69 -57.29
C MET A 1 24.25 -56.69 -58.37
N LYS A 2 24.80 -55.47 -58.55
CA LYS A 2 25.77 -54.57 -57.89
C LYS A 2 25.32 -53.14 -58.32
N ALA A 3 24.86 -52.29 -57.41
CA ALA A 3 25.57 -51.18 -56.74
C ALA A 3 25.73 -49.87 -57.57
N LYS A 4 24.99 -48.83 -57.13
CA LYS A 4 25.00 -47.39 -57.51
C LYS A 4 26.25 -46.66 -57.01
N SER A 5 26.66 -45.59 -57.70
CA SER A 5 27.11 -44.33 -57.09
C SER A 5 27.29 -43.21 -58.13
N ILE A 6 26.60 -42.09 -57.92
CA ILE A 6 26.65 -40.83 -58.69
C ILE A 6 27.31 -39.77 -57.79
N ARG A 7 28.28 -38.99 -58.30
CA ARG A 7 28.70 -37.70 -57.74
C ARG A 7 28.91 -36.69 -58.87
N ALA A 8 28.12 -35.62 -58.86
CA ALA A 8 28.21 -34.48 -59.76
C ALA A 8 29.00 -33.33 -59.11
N ARG A 9 29.74 -32.60 -59.94
CA ARG A 9 30.61 -31.46 -59.60
C ARG A 9 29.78 -30.19 -59.40
N LEU A 10 30.06 -29.41 -58.35
CA LEU A 10 29.57 -28.03 -58.20
C LEU A 10 30.65 -27.05 -58.68
N ALA A 11 30.21 -26.08 -59.48
CA ALA A 11 30.98 -24.92 -59.94
C ALA A 11 30.69 -23.71 -59.05
N ASN A 12 31.73 -22.93 -58.74
CA ASN A 12 31.68 -21.69 -57.98
C ASN A 12 31.14 -20.54 -58.86
N ILE A 13 30.13 -19.82 -58.37
CA ILE A 13 29.76 -18.48 -58.85
C ILE A 13 29.66 -17.57 -57.62
N THR A 14 30.56 -16.59 -57.56
CA THR A 14 30.57 -15.48 -56.61
C THR A 14 29.67 -14.36 -57.14
N ALA A 15 28.68 -13.95 -56.35
CA ALA A 15 27.92 -12.71 -56.56
C ALA A 15 27.91 -11.94 -55.23
N GLY A 16 28.48 -10.73 -55.25
CA GLY A 16 28.59 -9.85 -54.10
C GLY A 16 27.24 -9.24 -53.73
N ILE A 17 26.92 -9.29 -52.43
CA ILE A 17 25.80 -8.56 -51.83
C ILE A 17 26.36 -7.24 -51.31
N ALA A 18 25.87 -6.14 -51.87
CA ALA A 18 26.04 -4.81 -51.29
C ALA A 18 25.20 -4.74 -50.00
N LEU A 19 25.88 -4.66 -48.86
CA LEU A 19 25.25 -4.49 -47.56
C LEU A 19 24.86 -3.02 -47.41
N SER A 20 23.62 -2.68 -47.73
CA SER A 20 23.01 -1.41 -47.33
C SER A 20 22.84 -1.42 -45.81
N ALA A 21 23.73 -0.72 -45.10
CA ALA A 21 23.58 -0.44 -43.69
C ALA A 21 22.37 0.49 -43.50
N VAL A 22 21.23 -0.08 -43.14
CA VAL A 22 20.20 0.68 -42.42
C VAL A 22 20.80 0.94 -41.06
N ALA A 23 21.28 2.17 -40.84
CA ALA A 23 21.55 2.62 -39.49
C ALA A 23 20.19 2.69 -38.79
N SER A 24 19.82 1.61 -38.09
CA SER A 24 18.85 1.70 -37.01
C SER A 24 19.39 2.78 -36.08
N VAL A 25 18.68 3.89 -35.99
CA VAL A 25 18.86 4.81 -34.87
C VAL A 25 18.39 4.03 -33.66
N CYS A 26 19.33 3.35 -32.99
CA CYS A 26 19.14 3.03 -31.59
C CYS A 26 19.06 4.39 -30.89
N LEU A 27 17.83 4.86 -30.66
CA LEU A 27 17.57 5.61 -29.44
C LEU A 27 18.08 4.71 -28.30
N ALA A 28 18.72 5.31 -27.30
CA ALA A 28 19.07 4.58 -26.10
C ALA A 28 17.77 4.10 -25.48
N ASP A 29 17.35 2.89 -25.84
CA ASP A 29 16.19 2.20 -25.29
C ASP A 29 16.52 1.93 -23.82
N ASP A 30 15.71 2.53 -22.95
CA ASP A 30 15.53 2.12 -21.57
C ASP A 30 15.09 0.65 -21.57
N THR A 31 16.02 -0.28 -21.36
CA THR A 31 15.71 -1.63 -20.87
C THR A 31 16.98 -2.30 -20.34
N ASP A 32 17.08 -2.37 -19.01
CA ASP A 32 17.10 -3.64 -18.27
C ASP A 32 17.33 -3.33 -16.78
N ILE A 33 16.24 -3.37 -16.00
CA ILE A 33 16.29 -3.65 -14.57
C ILE A 33 16.03 -5.15 -14.45
N TYR A 34 17.09 -5.93 -14.20
CA TYR A 34 16.92 -7.31 -13.75
C TYR A 34 16.44 -7.27 -12.30
N LEU A 35 15.13 -7.23 -12.09
CA LEU A 35 14.54 -7.78 -10.88
C LEU A 35 14.57 -9.29 -11.06
N ASN A 36 15.71 -9.93 -10.79
CA ASN A 36 15.57 -11.30 -10.31
C ASN A 36 14.74 -11.16 -9.04
N ALA A 37 13.61 -11.86 -8.98
CA ALA A 37 13.02 -12.23 -7.72
C ALA A 37 14.17 -12.85 -6.93
N GLY A 38 14.74 -12.07 -6.00
CA GLY A 38 15.70 -12.59 -5.07
C GLY A 38 15.06 -13.80 -4.37
N PRO A 39 15.85 -14.65 -3.69
CA PRO A 39 15.25 -15.55 -2.72
C PRO A 39 14.23 -14.75 -1.93
N GLY A 40 12.99 -15.26 -1.83
CA GLY A 40 11.90 -14.55 -1.15
C GLY A 40 12.41 -13.97 0.17
N MET A 41 11.83 -12.84 0.58
CA MET A 41 12.21 -12.17 1.84
C MET A 41 12.43 -13.23 2.93
N PRO A 42 13.48 -13.10 3.77
CA PRO A 42 13.67 -14.01 4.89
C PRO A 42 12.34 -14.24 5.60
N PRO A 43 11.99 -15.49 5.96
CA PRO A 43 10.73 -15.76 6.63
C PRO A 43 10.54 -14.81 7.82
N GLY A 44 9.40 -14.12 7.88
CA GLY A 44 9.13 -13.10 8.90
C GLY A 44 9.53 -11.67 8.52
N SER A 45 10.09 -11.42 7.34
CA SER A 45 10.33 -10.07 6.80
C SER A 45 9.30 -9.67 5.72
N GLU A 46 8.17 -10.36 5.63
CA GLU A 46 7.11 -10.01 4.67
C GLU A 46 6.53 -8.63 4.98
N PRO A 47 6.30 -7.77 3.98
CA PRO A 47 5.70 -6.46 4.19
C PRO A 47 4.30 -6.63 4.80
N MET A 48 3.97 -5.72 5.71
CA MET A 48 2.67 -5.65 6.37
C MET A 48 1.84 -4.52 5.77
N VAL A 49 0.60 -4.79 5.39
CA VAL A 49 -0.31 -3.82 4.78
C VAL A 49 -1.62 -3.79 5.54
N MET A 50 -1.90 -2.70 6.24
CA MET A 50 -3.18 -2.47 6.89
C MET A 50 -4.11 -1.71 5.94
N PHE A 51 -5.22 -2.34 5.54
CA PHE A 51 -6.24 -1.69 4.72
C PHE A 51 -7.23 -0.93 5.60
N SER A 52 -7.61 0.28 5.18
CA SER A 52 -8.78 0.98 5.70
C SER A 52 -9.74 1.40 4.60
N LEU A 53 -11.01 1.42 4.95
CA LEU A 53 -12.13 1.69 4.06
C LEU A 53 -12.98 2.83 4.62
N ASP A 54 -13.11 3.91 3.85
CA ASP A 54 -14.09 4.96 4.10
C ASP A 54 -15.51 4.43 3.84
N PHE A 55 -16.23 4.14 4.93
CA PHE A 55 -17.55 3.50 4.90
C PHE A 55 -18.72 4.50 4.76
N ARG A 56 -18.46 5.64 4.12
CA ARG A 56 -19.47 6.66 3.81
C ARG A 56 -20.45 6.21 2.72
N PRO A 57 -21.59 6.91 2.55
CA PRO A 57 -22.61 6.57 1.54
C PRO A 57 -22.12 6.53 0.09
N ASN A 58 -20.98 7.17 -0.21
CA ASN A 58 -20.32 7.09 -1.52
C ASN A 58 -20.06 5.63 -1.94
N LEU A 59 -19.71 4.76 -1.00
CA LEU A 59 -19.48 3.34 -1.27
C LEU A 59 -20.79 2.62 -1.67
N GLY A 60 -21.95 3.11 -1.21
CA GLY A 60 -23.27 2.62 -1.57
C GLY A 60 -23.85 3.21 -2.86
N SER A 61 -23.11 4.07 -3.58
CA SER A 61 -23.61 4.68 -4.82
C SER A 61 -23.78 3.64 -5.92
N THR A 62 -24.76 3.84 -6.80
CA THR A 62 -24.95 2.97 -7.97
C THR A 62 -23.72 2.98 -8.87
N ALA A 63 -23.27 1.81 -9.30
CA ALA A 63 -22.15 1.61 -10.22
C ALA A 63 -22.56 0.71 -11.40
N CYS A 64 -21.75 0.69 -12.46
CA CYS A 64 -21.91 -0.17 -13.65
C CYS A 64 -23.30 -0.09 -14.30
N GLN A 65 -23.61 1.08 -14.88
CA GLN A 65 -24.87 1.36 -15.57
C GLN A 65 -24.90 0.82 -17.01
N GLY A 66 -23.75 0.42 -17.55
CA GLY A 66 -23.56 -0.16 -18.88
C GLY A 66 -22.77 -1.45 -18.80
N ASN A 67 -21.61 -1.47 -19.45
CA ASN A 67 -20.74 -2.63 -19.61
C ASN A 67 -19.44 -2.52 -18.79
N GLU A 68 -19.34 -1.56 -17.89
CA GLU A 68 -18.11 -1.27 -17.13
C GLU A 68 -17.69 -2.47 -16.26
N CYS A 69 -18.65 -3.21 -15.71
CA CYS A 69 -18.40 -4.40 -14.89
C CYS A 69 -18.20 -5.71 -15.67
N ASP A 70 -18.33 -5.70 -17.01
CA ASP A 70 -18.36 -6.93 -17.81
C ASP A 70 -17.11 -7.79 -17.60
N THR A 71 -15.93 -7.16 -17.47
CA THR A 71 -14.66 -7.85 -17.22
C THR A 71 -14.69 -8.62 -15.89
N LEU A 72 -15.06 -7.95 -14.79
CA LEU A 72 -15.13 -8.58 -13.46
C LEU A 72 -16.18 -9.68 -13.40
N ILE A 73 -17.31 -9.51 -14.11
CA ILE A 73 -18.37 -10.54 -14.20
C ILE A 73 -17.90 -11.75 -15.01
N ALA A 74 -17.31 -11.51 -16.19
CA ALA A 74 -16.85 -12.58 -17.08
C ALA A 74 -15.75 -13.45 -16.45
N GLU A 75 -14.90 -12.84 -15.63
CA GLU A 75 -13.85 -13.51 -14.87
C GLU A 75 -14.34 -14.14 -13.55
N GLY A 76 -15.59 -13.89 -13.14
CA GLY A 76 -16.21 -14.51 -11.96
C GLY A 76 -15.94 -13.79 -10.63
N TRP A 77 -15.42 -12.57 -10.66
CA TRP A 77 -15.14 -11.76 -9.47
C TRP A 77 -16.37 -11.01 -8.94
N MET A 78 -17.40 -10.86 -9.78
CA MET A 78 -18.68 -10.24 -9.44
C MET A 78 -19.86 -11.11 -9.88
N LYS A 79 -21.00 -10.95 -9.19
CA LYS A 79 -22.25 -11.62 -9.57
C LYS A 79 -22.76 -11.03 -10.91
N PRO A 80 -23.38 -11.83 -11.79
CA PRO A 80 -23.90 -11.36 -13.09
C PRO A 80 -25.25 -10.64 -13.00
N THR A 81 -25.76 -10.39 -11.78
CA THR A 81 -27.07 -9.78 -11.54
C THR A 81 -26.91 -8.51 -10.72
N GLY A 82 -27.26 -7.36 -11.31
CA GLY A 82 -27.34 -6.06 -10.65
C GLY A 82 -28.73 -5.75 -10.05
N PRO A 83 -28.97 -4.51 -9.60
CA PRO A 83 -28.08 -3.34 -9.68
C PRO A 83 -26.82 -3.50 -8.83
N TYR A 84 -25.72 -2.87 -9.25
CA TYR A 84 -24.46 -2.88 -8.52
C TYR A 84 -24.23 -1.57 -7.78
N THR A 85 -23.58 -1.66 -6.64
CA THR A 85 -23.04 -0.52 -5.90
C THR A 85 -21.54 -0.40 -6.14
N PHE A 86 -20.96 0.76 -5.85
CA PHE A 86 -19.50 0.89 -5.88
C PHE A 86 -18.83 -0.08 -4.89
N PHE A 87 -19.50 -0.44 -3.79
CA PHE A 87 -18.99 -1.47 -2.89
C PHE A 87 -18.85 -2.84 -3.57
N ASP A 88 -19.81 -3.22 -4.42
CA ASP A 88 -19.75 -4.48 -5.17
C ASP A 88 -18.56 -4.48 -6.16
N VAL A 89 -18.33 -3.34 -6.82
CA VAL A 89 -17.17 -3.13 -7.70
C VAL A 89 -15.87 -3.24 -6.90
N LEU A 90 -15.78 -2.55 -5.77
CA LEU A 90 -14.59 -2.56 -4.91
C LEU A 90 -14.27 -3.97 -4.38
N ARG A 91 -15.27 -4.70 -3.90
CA ARG A 91 -15.13 -6.10 -3.46
C ARG A 91 -14.62 -6.99 -4.61
N GLY A 92 -15.19 -6.84 -5.81
CA GLY A 92 -14.77 -7.58 -7.00
C GLY A 92 -13.33 -7.26 -7.42
N ALA A 93 -12.97 -5.98 -7.45
CA ALA A 93 -11.63 -5.52 -7.79
C ALA A 93 -10.60 -6.01 -6.77
N LEU A 94 -10.88 -5.88 -5.47
CA LEU A 94 -10.00 -6.38 -4.41
C LEU A 94 -9.78 -7.88 -4.52
N ARG A 95 -10.83 -8.69 -4.76
CA ARG A 95 -10.68 -10.13 -4.98
C ARG A 95 -9.76 -10.44 -6.16
N LYS A 96 -10.00 -9.80 -7.31
CA LYS A 96 -9.18 -9.99 -8.52
C LYS A 96 -7.70 -9.65 -8.26
N VAL A 97 -7.43 -8.58 -7.52
CA VAL A 97 -6.05 -8.13 -7.27
C VAL A 97 -5.38 -8.94 -6.17
N MET A 98 -6.11 -9.34 -5.13
CA MET A 98 -5.58 -10.04 -3.97
C MET A 98 -5.42 -11.56 -4.17
N ASP A 99 -6.20 -12.17 -5.06
CA ASP A 99 -6.11 -13.60 -5.37
C ASP A 99 -4.68 -14.06 -5.75
N PRO A 100 -3.95 -13.37 -6.66
CA PRO A 100 -2.58 -13.76 -6.99
C PRO A 100 -1.53 -13.30 -5.96
N LEU A 101 -1.87 -12.48 -4.96
CA LEU A 101 -0.88 -11.96 -4.01
C LEU A 101 -0.35 -13.06 -3.10
N GLN A 102 0.94 -13.01 -2.80
CA GLN A 102 1.58 -13.88 -1.83
C GLN A 102 2.78 -13.18 -1.20
N GLY A 103 3.21 -13.63 -0.03
CA GLY A 103 4.41 -13.07 0.63
C GLY A 103 4.22 -11.64 1.14
N VAL A 104 2.97 -11.30 1.48
CA VAL A 104 2.57 -10.04 2.12
C VAL A 104 1.61 -10.39 3.25
N ARG A 105 1.71 -9.69 4.37
CA ARG A 105 0.75 -9.79 5.47
C ARG A 105 -0.28 -8.69 5.32
N VAL A 106 -1.56 -9.04 5.32
CA VAL A 106 -2.66 -8.09 5.11
C VAL A 106 -3.56 -8.08 6.33
N GLY A 107 -3.91 -6.88 6.79
CA GLY A 107 -4.91 -6.64 7.81
C GLY A 107 -6.01 -5.71 7.31
N LEU A 108 -7.10 -5.60 8.08
CA LEU A 108 -8.22 -4.69 7.81
C LEU A 108 -8.58 -3.94 9.09
N MET A 109 -8.71 -2.62 8.97
CA MET A 109 -9.22 -1.75 10.03
C MET A 109 -10.40 -0.93 9.51
N LEU A 110 -11.37 -0.70 10.39
CA LEU A 110 -12.63 -0.05 10.08
C LEU A 110 -12.93 1.00 11.16
N ASN A 111 -13.68 2.05 10.77
CA ASN A 111 -14.17 3.02 11.72
C ASN A 111 -15.46 2.53 12.40
N HIS A 112 -15.60 2.90 13.66
CA HIS A 112 -16.89 3.03 14.33
C HIS A 112 -17.47 4.42 14.03
N ASP A 113 -18.79 4.62 14.04
CA ASP A 113 -19.37 5.99 14.05
C ASP A 113 -20.88 5.97 14.31
N HIS A 114 -21.27 6.00 15.58
CA HIS A 114 -22.67 6.21 15.97
C HIS A 114 -22.75 6.77 17.39
N ILE A 115 -23.37 7.96 17.54
CA ILE A 115 -23.50 8.68 18.83
C ILE A 115 -22.13 9.18 19.35
N GLN A 116 -21.86 10.47 19.11
CA GLN A 116 -20.58 11.14 19.37
C GLN A 116 -20.15 11.22 20.85
N ASN A 117 -18.86 11.54 21.08
CA ASN A 117 -18.16 11.58 22.38
C ASN A 117 -17.98 10.18 22.98
N CYS A 118 -17.53 9.24 22.15
CA CYS A 118 -17.41 7.84 22.50
C CYS A 118 -15.95 7.40 22.39
N ASN A 119 -15.20 7.53 23.48
CA ASN A 119 -13.79 7.15 23.54
C ASN A 119 -13.40 6.39 24.80
N GLY A 120 -12.45 5.48 24.62
CA GLY A 120 -11.89 4.63 25.66
C GLY A 120 -12.73 3.39 25.97
N PRO A 121 -12.15 2.40 26.68
CA PRO A 121 -12.68 1.04 26.74
C PRO A 121 -13.89 0.85 27.68
N ALA A 122 -14.31 1.90 28.38
CA ALA A 122 -15.37 1.84 29.38
C ALA A 122 -16.74 2.30 28.86
N GLN A 123 -16.83 2.70 27.59
CA GLN A 123 -18.06 3.26 27.04
C GLN A 123 -19.06 2.17 26.65
N THR A 124 -20.35 2.47 26.77
CA THR A 124 -21.45 1.63 26.30
C THR A 124 -22.56 2.47 25.71
N GLY A 125 -23.31 1.90 24.75
CA GLY A 125 -24.43 2.57 24.10
C GLY A 125 -24.05 3.74 23.18
N CYS A 126 -22.78 3.81 22.79
CA CYS A 126 -22.24 4.68 21.74
C CYS A 126 -21.12 3.93 21.00
N SER A 127 -20.76 4.44 19.84
CA SER A 127 -19.60 4.00 19.09
C SER A 127 -18.77 5.14 18.53
N GLY A 128 -17.46 4.93 18.51
CA GLY A 128 -16.49 5.91 18.08
C GLY A 128 -15.09 5.33 18.02
N GLY A 129 -14.30 5.86 17.10
CA GLY A 129 -12.92 5.50 16.87
C GLY A 129 -12.71 4.54 15.71
N GLY A 130 -11.84 3.55 15.92
CA GLY A 130 -11.57 2.52 14.94
C GLY A 130 -11.22 1.20 15.62
N TYR A 131 -11.32 0.13 14.86
CA TYR A 131 -11.02 -1.22 15.30
C TYR A 131 -10.31 -2.01 14.21
N ILE A 132 -9.58 -3.04 14.63
CA ILE A 132 -8.91 -3.98 13.74
C ILE A 132 -9.89 -5.13 13.48
N ALA A 133 -10.55 -5.12 12.32
CA ALA A 133 -11.47 -6.17 11.89
C ALA A 133 -10.73 -7.47 11.50
N MET A 134 -9.48 -7.34 11.08
CA MET A 134 -8.59 -8.46 10.77
C MET A 134 -7.15 -8.07 11.10
N GLY A 135 -6.52 -8.86 11.97
CA GLY A 135 -5.08 -8.75 12.23
C GLY A 135 -4.24 -9.04 10.99
N TYR A 136 -2.93 -8.82 11.07
CA TYR A 136 -2.03 -9.13 9.95
C TYR A 136 -1.91 -10.64 9.72
N GLU A 137 -2.47 -11.11 8.60
CA GLU A 137 -2.40 -12.51 8.19
C GLU A 137 -1.58 -12.64 6.89
N LEU A 138 -0.72 -13.66 6.81
CA LEU A 138 0.09 -13.90 5.62
C LEU A 138 -0.81 -14.34 4.45
N PHE A 139 -0.74 -13.65 3.32
CA PHE A 139 -1.37 -14.12 2.10
C PHE A 139 -0.46 -15.17 1.45
N GLU A 140 -1.01 -16.38 1.30
CA GLU A 140 -0.35 -17.52 0.67
C GLU A 140 -0.89 -17.75 -0.74
N LEU A 141 -0.05 -18.34 -1.60
CA LEU A 141 -0.49 -18.79 -2.91
C LEU A 141 -1.57 -19.87 -2.75
N GLY A 142 -2.73 -19.65 -3.36
CA GLY A 142 -3.87 -20.56 -3.25
C GLY A 142 -4.59 -20.54 -1.90
N ASP A 143 -4.28 -19.59 -1.02
CA ASP A 143 -4.98 -19.33 0.24
C ASP A 143 -5.02 -20.50 1.22
N GLY A 144 -3.88 -21.19 1.43
CA GLY A 144 -3.81 -22.39 2.27
C GLY A 144 -4.15 -22.19 3.74
N ASN A 145 -4.12 -20.94 4.22
CA ASN A 145 -4.45 -20.53 5.58
C ASN A 145 -5.77 -19.74 5.68
N ASP A 146 -6.56 -19.69 4.61
CA ASP A 146 -7.85 -18.98 4.53
C ASP A 146 -7.77 -17.46 4.82
N ALA A 147 -6.59 -16.84 4.75
CA ALA A 147 -6.41 -15.43 5.05
C ALA A 147 -7.13 -14.51 4.06
N LYS A 148 -7.06 -14.83 2.75
CA LYS A 148 -7.79 -14.07 1.71
C LYS A 148 -9.28 -14.30 1.85
N ALA A 149 -9.70 -15.53 2.11
CA ALA A 149 -11.09 -15.86 2.37
C ALA A 149 -11.65 -15.10 3.60
N LYS A 150 -10.88 -14.97 4.68
CA LYS A 150 -11.23 -14.17 5.87
C LYS A 150 -11.39 -12.70 5.51
N PHE A 151 -10.42 -12.11 4.82
CA PHE A 151 -10.46 -10.70 4.39
C PHE A 151 -11.70 -10.40 3.53
N HIS A 152 -11.95 -11.21 2.50
CA HIS A 152 -13.12 -11.03 1.64
C HIS A 152 -14.43 -11.36 2.34
N GLY A 153 -14.44 -12.35 3.24
CA GLY A 153 -15.61 -12.73 4.03
C GLY A 153 -16.09 -11.61 4.95
N ILE A 154 -15.15 -10.87 5.56
CA ILE A 154 -15.48 -9.65 6.33
C ILE A 154 -16.10 -8.61 5.41
N LEU A 155 -15.47 -8.30 4.28
CA LEU A 155 -16.02 -7.30 3.36
C LEU A 155 -17.40 -7.70 2.82
N ASP A 156 -17.65 -8.99 2.58
CA ASP A 156 -18.93 -9.50 2.09
C ASP A 156 -20.05 -9.47 3.14
N SER A 157 -19.70 -9.62 4.42
CA SER A 157 -20.66 -9.63 5.52
C SER A 157 -21.12 -8.22 5.90
N MET A 158 -20.32 -7.19 5.59
CA MET A 158 -20.66 -5.80 5.84
C MET A 158 -21.91 -5.37 5.05
N PRO A 159 -22.83 -4.60 5.67
CA PRO A 159 -23.97 -4.04 4.96
C PRO A 159 -23.52 -3.01 3.91
N THR A 160 -24.42 -2.59 3.02
CA THR A 160 -24.14 -1.46 2.13
C THR A 160 -24.37 -0.15 2.90
N PRO A 161 -23.39 0.79 2.93
CA PRO A 161 -23.53 2.00 3.72
C PRO A 161 -24.63 2.91 3.18
N LEU A 162 -25.68 3.09 3.98
CA LEU A 162 -26.78 4.02 3.70
C LEU A 162 -27.28 4.67 5.00
N GLY A 163 -27.47 5.98 4.98
CA GLY A 163 -28.05 6.72 6.10
C GLY A 163 -27.27 6.50 7.40
N VAL A 164 -27.95 5.95 8.42
CA VAL A 164 -27.38 5.69 9.76
C VAL A 164 -26.43 4.50 9.82
N GLN A 165 -26.36 3.68 8.76
CA GLN A 165 -25.39 2.58 8.67
C GLN A 165 -24.01 3.06 8.22
N SER A 166 -23.93 4.28 7.68
CA SER A 166 -22.68 4.83 7.17
C SER A 166 -21.85 5.40 8.31
N HIS A 167 -20.55 5.23 8.22
CA HIS A 167 -19.62 5.77 9.19
C HIS A 167 -18.85 6.95 8.61
N SER A 168 -18.53 7.91 9.46
CA SER A 168 -17.52 8.95 9.24
C SER A 168 -16.14 8.29 9.17
N TYR A 169 -15.26 8.82 8.32
CA TYR A 169 -13.87 8.40 8.33
C TYR A 169 -13.12 9.13 9.44
N GLN A 170 -12.99 8.49 10.60
CA GLN A 170 -12.33 9.06 11.78
C GLN A 170 -10.82 8.72 11.76
N GLY A 171 -10.08 9.34 10.84
CA GLY A 171 -8.70 8.98 10.52
C GLY A 171 -7.73 9.05 11.70
N LYS A 172 -7.81 10.09 12.55
CA LYS A 172 -6.96 10.18 13.75
C LYS A 172 -7.17 9.00 14.69
N GLU A 173 -8.42 8.63 14.91
CA GLU A 173 -8.77 7.58 15.86
C GLU A 173 -8.40 6.20 15.32
N LEU A 174 -8.65 5.98 14.02
CA LEU A 174 -8.26 4.76 13.33
C LEU A 174 -6.74 4.53 13.38
N TYR A 175 -5.94 5.57 13.12
CA TYR A 175 -4.48 5.47 13.19
C TYR A 175 -3.97 5.34 14.63
N TYR A 176 -4.68 5.90 15.60
CA TYR A 176 -4.33 5.75 17.00
C TYR A 176 -4.59 4.31 17.48
N GLU A 177 -5.69 3.69 17.06
CA GLU A 177 -5.92 2.26 17.34
C GLU A 177 -4.90 1.39 16.61
N LEU A 178 -4.56 1.70 15.35
CA LEU A 178 -3.51 1.01 14.61
C LEU A 178 -2.15 1.12 15.31
N PHE A 179 -1.80 2.29 15.83
CA PHE A 179 -0.59 2.46 16.64
C PHE A 179 -0.62 1.55 17.85
N ARG A 180 -1.73 1.53 18.61
CA ARG A 180 -1.90 0.66 19.78
C ARG A 180 -1.73 -0.81 19.43
N TYR A 181 -2.33 -1.26 18.32
CA TYR A 181 -2.15 -2.61 17.80
C TYR A 181 -0.70 -2.91 17.45
N LEU A 182 -0.04 -2.05 16.65
CA LEU A 182 1.35 -2.24 16.26
C LEU A 182 2.29 -2.30 17.46
N THR A 183 2.01 -1.55 18.52
CA THR A 183 2.86 -1.47 19.70
C THR A 183 2.44 -2.38 20.86
N GLY A 184 1.39 -3.20 20.69
CA GLY A 184 0.90 -4.10 21.74
C GLY A 184 0.47 -3.35 23.00
N GLN A 185 -0.30 -2.27 22.83
CA GLN A 185 -0.84 -1.47 23.93
C GLN A 185 -2.29 -1.87 24.25
N ASP A 186 -2.86 -1.29 25.31
CA ASP A 186 -4.28 -1.49 25.65
C ASP A 186 -5.19 -1.13 24.48
N ILE A 187 -6.23 -1.93 24.28
CA ILE A 187 -7.33 -1.66 23.35
C ILE A 187 -8.06 -0.41 23.85
N TYR A 188 -8.17 0.62 23.01
CA TYR A 188 -8.72 1.91 23.45
C TYR A 188 -10.13 2.12 22.92
N ASN A 189 -10.30 2.11 21.61
CA ASN A 189 -11.61 2.25 20.96
C ASN A 189 -12.07 0.99 20.23
N GLY A 190 -11.23 -0.04 20.12
CA GLY A 190 -11.52 -1.21 19.30
C GLY A 190 -12.83 -1.94 19.64
N HIS A 191 -13.34 -1.81 20.87
CA HIS A 191 -14.60 -2.43 21.32
C HIS A 191 -15.75 -1.43 21.49
N ASN A 192 -15.59 -0.18 21.04
CA ASN A 192 -16.62 0.86 21.09
C ASN A 192 -17.51 0.78 19.85
N GLY A 193 -18.17 -0.36 19.63
CA GLY A 193 -19.02 -0.63 18.47
C GLY A 193 -20.52 -0.68 18.76
N TRP A 194 -20.99 -0.12 19.88
CA TRP A 194 -22.42 -0.16 20.19
C TRP A 194 -23.19 0.69 19.19
N THR A 195 -24.35 0.24 18.72
CA THR A 195 -25.20 0.97 17.75
C THR A 195 -24.60 1.20 16.37
N ASP A 196 -23.40 0.67 16.10
CA ASP A 196 -22.76 0.73 14.78
C ASP A 196 -23.63 0.06 13.71
N TYR A 197 -23.44 0.45 12.44
CA TYR A 197 -24.20 -0.14 11.32
C TYR A 197 -25.73 -0.14 11.53
N ALA A 198 -26.23 0.85 12.27
CA ALA A 198 -27.64 1.01 12.65
C ALA A 198 -28.23 -0.14 13.48
N THR A 199 -27.40 -0.81 14.27
CA THR A 199 -27.87 -1.76 15.30
C THR A 199 -28.43 -0.99 16.51
N ASP A 200 -28.98 -1.73 17.49
CA ASP A 200 -29.46 -1.10 18.72
C ASP A 200 -28.38 -1.09 19.82
N ALA A 201 -28.70 -0.53 20.98
CA ALA A 201 -27.76 -0.37 22.09
C ALA A 201 -27.83 -1.51 23.12
N ALA A 202 -28.54 -2.60 22.83
CA ALA A 202 -28.71 -3.72 23.75
C ALA A 202 -27.49 -4.65 23.75
N GLU A 203 -26.88 -4.84 22.58
CA GLU A 203 -25.70 -5.66 22.36
C GLU A 203 -24.62 -4.81 21.65
N ASN A 204 -23.37 -5.27 21.70
CA ASN A 204 -22.25 -4.60 21.05
C ASN A 204 -21.95 -5.31 19.70
N LEU A 205 -21.07 -4.73 18.89
CA LEU A 205 -20.82 -5.18 17.52
C LEU A 205 -20.38 -6.65 17.42
N ASP A 206 -19.71 -7.19 18.44
CA ASP A 206 -19.34 -8.61 18.53
C ASP A 206 -20.52 -9.58 18.54
N ASP A 207 -21.69 -9.13 18.98
CA ASP A 207 -22.92 -9.91 18.98
C ASP A 207 -23.82 -9.53 17.78
N ASP A 208 -24.07 -8.23 17.56
CA ASP A 208 -25.00 -7.74 16.53
C ASP A 208 -24.42 -7.77 15.09
N GLY A 209 -23.10 -7.80 14.96
CA GLY A 209 -22.36 -7.66 13.70
C GLY A 209 -21.18 -8.63 13.59
N ALA A 210 -21.28 -9.82 14.19
CA ALA A 210 -20.19 -10.79 14.34
C ALA A 210 -19.40 -11.13 13.05
N GLY A 211 -19.96 -10.92 11.86
CA GLY A 211 -19.28 -11.15 10.58
C GLY A 211 -18.22 -10.10 10.21
N TYR A 212 -18.24 -8.94 10.84
CA TYR A 212 -17.36 -7.79 10.55
C TYR A 212 -16.96 -7.03 11.83
N THR A 213 -16.99 -7.72 12.97
CA THR A 213 -16.49 -7.21 14.26
C THR A 213 -14.95 -7.26 14.33
N TRP A 214 -14.38 -6.79 15.43
CA TRP A 214 -12.94 -6.84 15.69
C TRP A 214 -12.38 -8.26 15.77
N ASP A 215 -11.08 -8.39 15.48
CA ASP A 215 -10.38 -9.66 15.50
C ASP A 215 -9.89 -10.00 16.90
N ARG A 216 -10.63 -10.83 17.63
CA ARG A 216 -10.23 -11.28 18.98
C ARG A 216 -8.97 -12.15 19.01
N SER A 217 -8.49 -12.64 17.86
CA SER A 217 -7.30 -13.50 17.83
C SER A 217 -5.99 -12.74 18.00
N ILE A 218 -6.02 -11.41 17.93
CA ILE A 218 -4.88 -10.51 18.17
C ILE A 218 -5.00 -9.80 19.54
N GLU A 219 -5.79 -10.34 20.46
CA GLU A 219 -6.07 -9.73 21.75
C GLU A 219 -5.73 -10.69 22.90
N SER A 220 -4.98 -10.18 23.87
CA SER A 220 -4.67 -10.87 25.12
C SER A 220 -5.25 -10.08 26.29
N GLY A 221 -6.47 -10.43 26.70
CA GLY A 221 -7.17 -9.71 27.76
C GLY A 221 -7.67 -8.34 27.29
N SER A 222 -7.04 -7.26 27.75
CA SER A 222 -7.36 -5.88 27.34
C SER A 222 -6.30 -5.25 26.45
N GLU A 223 -5.26 -6.01 26.08
CA GLU A 223 -4.12 -5.56 25.30
C GLU A 223 -4.12 -6.22 23.92
N TYR A 224 -3.53 -5.54 22.95
CA TYR A 224 -3.25 -6.12 21.65
C TYR A 224 -1.99 -6.98 21.69
N ASP A 225 -2.01 -8.11 20.99
CA ASP A 225 -0.81 -8.87 20.65
C ASP A 225 -0.11 -8.16 19.49
N SER A 226 1.05 -7.54 19.76
CA SER A 226 1.79 -6.81 18.72
C SER A 226 2.22 -7.75 17.59
N PRO A 227 1.94 -7.40 16.33
CA PRO A 227 2.40 -8.20 15.20
C PRO A 227 3.94 -8.18 15.08
N LEU A 228 4.61 -7.18 15.68
CA LEU A 228 6.05 -6.99 15.64
C LEU A 228 6.83 -7.96 16.54
N GLU A 229 6.18 -8.69 17.45
CA GLU A 229 6.84 -9.73 18.24
C GLU A 229 7.22 -10.96 17.41
N SER A 230 6.50 -11.19 16.32
CA SER A 230 6.59 -12.40 15.50
C SER A 230 7.44 -12.24 14.23
N VAL A 231 8.01 -11.05 14.01
CA VAL A 231 8.72 -10.71 12.78
C VAL A 231 10.24 -10.85 12.91
N GLY A 232 10.90 -10.98 11.74
CA GLY A 232 12.35 -11.01 11.63
C GLY A 232 12.98 -9.61 11.73
N GLU A 233 14.19 -9.46 11.18
CA GLU A 233 14.86 -8.14 11.09
C GLU A 233 14.17 -7.26 10.04
N CYS A 234 13.85 -6.01 10.41
CA CYS A 234 13.27 -4.92 9.58
C CYS A 234 12.04 -5.29 8.74
N VAL A 235 10.84 -4.91 9.18
CA VAL A 235 9.60 -5.08 8.42
C VAL A 235 9.11 -3.76 7.87
N ASN A 236 8.79 -3.76 6.57
CA ASN A 236 8.13 -2.62 5.95
C ASN A 236 6.64 -2.63 6.29
N MET A 237 6.15 -1.56 6.90
CA MET A 237 4.75 -1.40 7.25
C MET A 237 4.09 -0.35 6.35
N TYR A 238 2.91 -0.70 5.85
CA TYR A 238 2.12 0.14 4.98
C TYR A 238 0.70 0.27 5.49
N ALA A 239 0.11 1.45 5.35
CA ALA A 239 -1.33 1.63 5.48
C ALA A 239 -1.91 2.05 4.13
N VAL A 240 -2.96 1.37 3.67
CA VAL A 240 -3.66 1.70 2.42
C VAL A 240 -5.04 2.22 2.78
N ASN A 241 -5.30 3.48 2.47
CA ASN A 241 -6.49 4.18 2.92
C ASN A 241 -7.35 4.56 1.72
N MET A 242 -8.50 3.92 1.59
CA MET A 242 -9.50 4.27 0.58
C MET A 242 -10.40 5.35 1.14
N MET A 243 -10.42 6.52 0.51
CA MET A 243 -11.12 7.70 1.02
C MET A 243 -12.02 8.33 -0.03
N PHE A 244 -13.26 8.62 0.37
CA PHE A 244 -14.18 9.37 -0.47
C PHE A 244 -14.16 10.86 -0.15
N GLN A 245 -13.68 11.27 1.02
CA GLN A 245 -13.47 12.67 1.42
C GLN A 245 -12.32 12.77 2.43
N VAL A 246 -12.18 13.90 3.13
CA VAL A 246 -11.20 14.07 4.21
C VAL A 246 -11.67 13.43 5.51
N SER A 247 -10.75 13.17 6.45
CA SER A 247 -11.10 12.77 7.83
C SER A 247 -12.04 13.76 8.52
N ASN A 248 -13.00 13.27 9.31
CA ASN A 248 -13.92 14.07 10.13
C ASN A 248 -14.33 13.32 11.41
N ASN A 249 -14.93 14.05 12.36
CA ASN A 249 -15.43 13.51 13.63
C ASN A 249 -14.38 12.70 14.40
N ASP A 250 -13.10 13.09 14.33
CA ASP A 250 -11.97 12.29 14.79
C ASP A 250 -11.26 12.88 16.02
N GLY A 251 -12.01 13.59 16.87
CA GLY A 251 -11.46 14.40 17.96
C GLY A 251 -11.56 13.77 19.35
N ASP A 252 -12.25 12.66 19.53
CA ASP A 252 -12.58 12.11 20.85
C ASP A 252 -11.31 11.51 21.50
N SER A 253 -10.40 10.98 20.69
CA SER A 253 -9.10 10.43 21.13
C SER A 253 -7.98 11.47 21.35
N ASP A 254 -8.24 12.77 21.16
CA ASP A 254 -7.20 13.82 21.18
C ASP A 254 -6.40 13.87 22.48
N ASP A 255 -7.06 13.65 23.62
CA ASP A 255 -6.40 13.70 24.94
C ASP A 255 -5.56 12.45 25.22
N ALA A 256 -5.99 11.29 24.72
CA ALA A 256 -5.21 10.06 24.80
C ALA A 256 -3.98 10.13 23.88
N ILE A 257 -4.13 10.66 22.66
CA ILE A 257 -3.01 10.89 21.73
C ILE A 257 -1.97 11.84 22.34
N LYS A 258 -2.40 12.89 23.05
CA LYS A 258 -1.50 13.84 23.73
C LYS A 258 -0.76 13.27 24.93
N ALA A 259 -1.25 12.18 25.52
CA ALA A 259 -0.71 11.62 26.75
C ALA A 259 0.75 11.21 26.56
N ALA A 260 1.51 11.09 27.66
CA ALA A 260 2.90 10.67 27.60
C ALA A 260 3.00 9.25 27.00
N VAL A 261 4.18 8.91 26.46
CA VAL A 261 4.45 7.55 25.95
C VAL A 261 4.24 6.49 27.04
N ALA A 262 4.61 6.79 28.29
CA ALA A 262 4.35 5.91 29.44
C ALA A 262 2.85 5.73 29.76
N ASP A 263 2.01 6.67 29.31
CA ASP A 263 0.55 6.60 29.39
C ASP A 263 -0.06 6.18 28.04
N GLN A 264 0.73 5.49 27.21
CA GLN A 264 0.31 4.90 25.93
C GLN A 264 -0.16 5.92 24.86
N GLY A 265 0.26 7.19 24.99
CA GLY A 265 0.05 8.25 23.98
C GLY A 265 1.29 8.55 23.15
N PHE A 266 1.22 9.54 22.26
CA PHE A 266 2.36 9.95 21.42
C PHE A 266 3.34 10.91 22.14
N GLY A 267 2.97 11.40 23.33
CA GLY A 267 3.76 12.37 24.08
C GLY A 267 3.78 13.79 23.50
N ASN A 268 2.94 14.10 22.51
CA ASN A 268 2.82 15.42 21.92
C ASN A 268 1.41 15.71 21.41
N SER A 269 1.02 16.99 21.34
CA SER A 269 -0.25 17.40 20.76
C SER A 269 -0.25 17.31 19.24
N GLN A 270 -0.62 16.15 18.72
CA GLN A 270 -1.07 16.04 17.33
C GLN A 270 -2.48 16.64 17.25
N ARG A 271 -2.67 17.67 16.42
CA ARG A 271 -3.92 18.45 16.42
C ARG A 271 -4.84 18.10 15.27
N VAL A 272 -4.29 17.54 14.20
CA VAL A 272 -5.01 17.16 12.98
C VAL A 272 -4.51 15.81 12.48
N PHE A 273 -5.33 15.13 11.66
CA PHE A 273 -4.99 13.83 11.09
C PHE A 273 -3.64 13.79 10.38
N ASN A 274 -3.31 14.87 9.66
CA ASN A 274 -2.02 15.02 8.98
C ASN A 274 -0.81 14.87 9.93
N ASP A 275 -0.93 15.30 11.19
CA ASP A 275 0.17 15.22 12.14
C ASP A 275 0.30 13.80 12.73
N VAL A 276 -0.82 13.09 12.88
CA VAL A 276 -0.84 11.66 13.29
C VAL A 276 -0.19 10.78 12.21
N ILE A 277 -0.54 11.00 10.94
CA ILE A 277 0.10 10.27 9.82
C ILE A 277 1.61 10.53 9.83
N ARG A 278 2.02 11.80 9.93
CA ARG A 278 3.45 12.16 9.95
C ARG A 278 4.17 11.55 11.13
N TYR A 279 3.55 11.54 12.31
CA TYR A 279 4.14 10.90 13.48
C TYR A 279 4.40 9.41 13.24
N MET A 280 3.42 8.68 12.69
CA MET A 280 3.58 7.25 12.37
C MET A 280 4.63 6.99 11.28
N HIS A 281 4.87 7.96 10.40
CA HIS A 281 5.91 7.88 9.36
C HIS A 281 7.32 8.26 9.85
N ASP A 282 7.42 9.21 10.77
CA ASP A 282 8.71 9.72 11.28
C ASP A 282 9.22 8.91 12.49
N ALA A 283 8.30 8.31 13.27
CA ALA A 283 8.64 7.56 14.47
C ALA A 283 9.12 6.14 14.13
N ASP A 284 10.15 5.70 14.87
CA ASP A 284 10.51 4.30 14.97
C ASP A 284 9.64 3.63 16.03
N ILE A 285 8.60 2.91 15.62
CA ILE A 285 7.60 2.34 16.53
C ILE A 285 8.11 1.08 17.24
N ALA A 286 9.20 0.47 16.77
CA ALA A 286 9.84 -0.70 17.38
C ALA A 286 11.18 -0.32 18.03
N ASN A 287 11.22 0.84 18.70
CA ASN A 287 12.42 1.33 19.39
C ASN A 287 12.53 0.83 20.85
N GLY A 288 11.61 -0.02 21.29
CA GLY A 288 11.53 -0.54 22.67
C GLY A 288 10.94 0.41 23.71
N SER A 289 10.33 1.53 23.30
CA SER A 289 9.72 2.52 24.22
C SER A 289 8.19 2.54 24.22
N TYR A 290 7.53 1.87 23.26
CA TYR A 290 6.07 1.86 23.11
C TYR A 290 5.50 0.49 23.44
N GLY A 291 4.58 0.43 24.41
CA GLY A 291 3.92 -0.81 24.83
C GLY A 291 4.86 -2.00 24.94
N ASP A 292 4.44 -3.12 24.34
CA ASP A 292 5.19 -4.37 24.24
C ASP A 292 5.95 -4.50 22.91
N ALA A 293 6.01 -3.44 22.10
CA ALA A 293 6.77 -3.45 20.85
C ALA A 293 8.25 -3.80 21.10
N PRO A 294 8.80 -4.83 20.43
CA PRO A 294 10.20 -5.19 20.63
C PRO A 294 11.12 -4.08 20.10
N GLN A 295 12.35 -4.06 20.60
CA GLN A 295 13.40 -3.25 19.97
C GLN A 295 13.95 -3.99 18.74
N LEU A 296 13.66 -3.47 17.55
CA LEU A 296 14.16 -3.99 16.29
C LEU A 296 15.28 -3.11 15.75
N ASP A 297 16.23 -3.71 15.03
CA ASP A 297 17.25 -2.94 14.31
C ASP A 297 16.61 -2.23 13.10
N GLY A 298 17.07 -1.01 12.83
CA GLY A 298 16.51 -0.16 11.76
C GLY A 298 15.19 0.51 12.15
N THR A 299 14.83 1.56 11.42
CA THR A 299 13.62 2.33 11.70
C THR A 299 12.38 1.58 11.21
N GLN A 300 11.48 1.24 12.13
CA GLN A 300 10.17 0.68 11.79
C GLN A 300 9.15 1.81 11.76
N ASN A 301 8.80 2.27 10.56
CA ASN A 301 7.82 3.32 10.37
C ASN A 301 6.67 2.88 9.45
N LEU A 302 5.57 3.63 9.47
CA LEU A 302 4.41 3.38 8.65
C LEU A 302 4.43 4.27 7.40
N THR A 303 4.40 3.66 6.22
CA THR A 303 4.22 4.38 4.94
C THR A 303 2.75 4.32 4.52
N SER A 304 2.09 5.47 4.40
CA SER A 304 0.64 5.54 4.15
C SER A 304 0.32 5.94 2.71
N TYR A 305 -0.35 5.05 1.99
CA TYR A 305 -0.97 5.32 0.70
C TYR A 305 -2.41 5.79 0.88
N PHE A 306 -2.81 6.76 0.07
CA PHE A 306 -4.17 7.29 0.04
C PHE A 306 -4.72 7.12 -1.37
N ILE A 307 -5.81 6.35 -1.50
CA ILE A 307 -6.57 6.19 -2.73
C ILE A 307 -7.85 7.03 -2.55
N VAL A 308 -7.96 8.13 -3.28
CA VAL A 308 -8.94 9.19 -3.01
C VAL A 308 -9.83 9.40 -4.22
N ASP A 309 -11.13 9.60 -4.00
CA ASP A 309 -12.06 10.04 -5.06
C ASP A 309 -11.43 11.21 -5.84
N PRO A 310 -11.30 11.13 -7.18
CA PRO A 310 -10.64 12.17 -7.99
C PRO A 310 -11.18 13.57 -7.73
N ASN A 311 -12.48 13.70 -7.40
CA ASN A 311 -13.11 14.98 -7.10
C ASN A 311 -12.77 15.53 -5.71
N GLN A 312 -12.15 14.71 -4.85
CA GLN A 312 -11.70 15.07 -3.50
C GLN A 312 -10.17 15.09 -3.36
N ILE A 313 -9.43 14.96 -4.46
CA ILE A 313 -8.00 15.28 -4.49
C ILE A 313 -7.85 16.79 -4.34
N ASN A 314 -7.39 17.23 -3.16
CA ASN A 314 -7.26 18.63 -2.77
C ASN A 314 -6.04 18.82 -1.85
N ARG A 315 -5.82 20.05 -1.36
CA ARG A 315 -4.65 20.37 -0.51
C ARG A 315 -4.55 19.49 0.74
N THR A 316 -5.68 19.10 1.32
CA THR A 316 -5.71 18.28 2.54
C THR A 316 -5.33 16.84 2.24
N THR A 317 -5.92 16.22 1.22
CA THR A 317 -5.61 14.83 0.83
C THR A 317 -4.21 14.70 0.23
N LEU A 318 -3.70 15.73 -0.46
CA LEU A 318 -2.28 15.85 -0.82
C LEU A 318 -1.39 15.90 0.43
N GLY A 319 -1.80 16.64 1.46
CA GLY A 319 -1.08 16.69 2.74
C GLY A 319 -0.96 15.31 3.38
N TYR A 320 -2.04 14.52 3.37
CA TYR A 320 -2.04 13.15 3.89
C TYR A 320 -1.01 12.26 3.19
N ALA A 321 -0.99 12.24 1.85
CA ALA A 321 0.00 11.46 1.09
C ALA A 321 1.44 11.94 1.34
N GLN A 322 1.67 13.24 1.45
CA GLN A 322 3.00 13.79 1.79
C GLN A 322 3.42 13.41 3.21
N ALA A 323 2.51 13.48 4.19
CA ALA A 323 2.76 13.08 5.56
C ALA A 323 3.04 11.57 5.68
N GLY A 324 2.41 10.76 4.83
CA GLY A 324 2.58 9.31 4.78
C GLY A 324 3.77 8.82 3.96
N GLY A 325 4.58 9.72 3.37
CA GLY A 325 5.76 9.35 2.59
C GLY A 325 5.48 8.92 1.14
N THR A 326 4.26 9.10 0.62
CA THR A 326 3.84 8.67 -0.73
C THR A 326 3.55 9.82 -1.68
N GLY A 327 3.74 11.06 -1.25
CA GLY A 327 3.71 12.26 -2.10
C GLY A 327 2.31 12.66 -2.57
N THR A 328 1.75 11.95 -3.55
CA THR A 328 0.44 12.27 -4.15
C THR A 328 -0.54 11.12 -3.98
N PRO A 329 -1.83 11.38 -3.70
CA PRO A 329 -2.86 10.35 -3.68
C PRO A 329 -2.99 9.63 -5.02
N LEU A 330 -3.36 8.35 -4.95
CA LEU A 330 -3.87 7.58 -6.08
C LEU A 330 -5.36 7.88 -6.28
N GLU A 331 -5.88 7.68 -7.49
CA GLU A 331 -7.28 7.94 -7.83
C GLU A 331 -8.18 6.74 -7.49
N LEU A 332 -9.25 6.99 -6.72
CA LEU A 332 -10.32 6.03 -6.43
C LEU A 332 -11.45 6.21 -7.46
N THR A 333 -11.28 5.58 -8.61
CA THR A 333 -12.23 5.60 -9.73
C THR A 333 -13.34 4.56 -9.55
N ASP A 334 -14.53 4.88 -10.06
CA ASP A 334 -15.67 3.95 -10.15
C ASP A 334 -15.63 3.07 -11.41
N ASP A 335 -14.66 3.31 -12.30
CA ASP A 335 -14.31 2.41 -13.40
C ASP A 335 -13.61 1.15 -12.87
N PRO A 336 -14.18 -0.05 -13.06
CA PRO A 336 -13.62 -1.28 -12.51
C PRO A 336 -12.22 -1.64 -13.03
N ASP A 337 -11.93 -1.36 -14.31
CA ASP A 337 -10.65 -1.73 -14.92
C ASP A 337 -9.54 -0.78 -14.45
N GLU A 338 -9.83 0.52 -14.34
CA GLU A 338 -8.89 1.49 -13.76
C GLU A 338 -8.65 1.22 -12.27
N LEU A 339 -9.68 0.87 -11.50
CA LEU A 339 -9.55 0.54 -10.08
C LEU A 339 -8.64 -0.68 -9.87
N VAL A 340 -8.85 -1.75 -10.66
CA VAL A 340 -8.00 -2.94 -10.65
C VAL A 340 -6.56 -2.57 -10.96
N ARG A 341 -6.33 -1.75 -11.99
CA ARG A 341 -4.98 -1.29 -12.37
C ARG A 341 -4.31 -0.52 -11.23
N THR A 342 -5.00 0.45 -10.62
CA THR A 342 -4.47 1.24 -9.49
C THR A 342 -4.09 0.34 -8.31
N LEU A 343 -4.92 -0.64 -7.97
CA LEU A 343 -4.63 -1.59 -6.89
C LEU A 343 -3.46 -2.52 -7.24
N GLN A 344 -3.36 -2.98 -8.48
CA GLN A 344 -2.21 -3.78 -8.93
C GLN A 344 -0.90 -2.99 -8.86
N GLU A 345 -0.90 -1.75 -9.35
CA GLU A 345 0.27 -0.86 -9.29
C GLU A 345 0.70 -0.60 -7.83
N LEU A 346 -0.25 -0.40 -6.92
CA LEU A 346 0.00 -0.23 -5.50
C LEU A 346 0.69 -1.47 -4.89
N PHE A 347 0.13 -2.66 -5.09
CA PHE A 347 0.72 -3.88 -4.53
C PHE A 347 2.06 -4.22 -5.16
N ASN A 348 2.26 -3.94 -6.45
CA ASN A 348 3.56 -4.06 -7.09
C ASN A 348 4.62 -3.16 -6.44
N GLN A 349 4.26 -1.93 -6.05
CA GLN A 349 5.16 -1.03 -5.32
C GLN A 349 5.50 -1.54 -3.91
N ILE A 350 4.49 -2.03 -3.19
CA ILE A 350 4.64 -2.59 -1.84
C ILE A 350 5.53 -3.84 -1.85
N LEU A 351 5.28 -4.76 -2.79
CA LEU A 351 6.00 -6.02 -2.93
C LEU A 351 7.38 -5.85 -3.60
N SER A 352 7.66 -4.69 -4.20
CA SER A 352 8.96 -4.39 -4.79
C SER A 352 10.02 -4.22 -3.69
N VAL A 353 10.76 -5.28 -3.40
CA VAL A 353 11.87 -5.29 -2.44
C VAL A 353 13.10 -4.62 -3.07
N SER A 354 13.58 -3.54 -2.47
CA SER A 354 14.82 -2.87 -2.87
C SER A 354 16.02 -3.47 -2.14
N THR A 355 16.86 -4.24 -2.83
CA THR A 355 18.16 -4.73 -2.30
C THR A 355 19.34 -3.92 -2.83
N THR A 356 19.13 -2.63 -3.15
CA THR A 356 20.09 -1.86 -3.91
C THR A 356 20.80 -0.81 -3.06
N PHE A 357 22.13 -0.78 -3.15
CA PHE A 357 22.94 0.32 -2.64
C PHE A 357 23.10 1.35 -3.75
N VAL A 358 22.63 2.58 -3.53
CA VAL A 358 22.78 3.70 -4.48
C VAL A 358 23.63 4.80 -3.84
N ALA A 359 24.68 5.22 -4.54
CA ALA A 359 25.36 6.48 -4.28
C ALA A 359 25.16 7.38 -5.50
N ALA A 360 24.46 8.50 -5.33
CA ALA A 360 24.29 9.49 -6.40
C ALA A 360 25.61 10.26 -6.60
N SER A 361 26.06 10.41 -7.86
CA SER A 361 27.21 11.26 -8.19
C SER A 361 26.81 12.32 -9.21
N VAL A 362 27.16 13.57 -8.91
CA VAL A 362 27.01 14.71 -9.84
C VAL A 362 28.39 15.04 -10.39
N PRO A 363 28.70 14.73 -11.66
CA PRO A 363 30.00 15.03 -12.24
C PRO A 363 30.13 16.54 -12.46
N VAL A 364 31.20 17.12 -11.91
CA VAL A 364 31.59 18.51 -12.19
C VAL A 364 32.50 18.56 -13.42
N ASN A 365 32.25 19.50 -14.33
CA ASN A 365 33.09 19.68 -15.51
C ASN A 365 34.48 20.20 -15.09
N VAL A 366 35.52 19.39 -15.28
CA VAL A 366 36.90 19.69 -14.84
C VAL A 366 37.54 20.84 -15.62
N PHE A 367 36.98 21.22 -16.78
CA PHE A 367 37.47 22.32 -17.62
C PHE A 367 36.71 23.63 -17.40
N ASN A 368 35.49 23.59 -16.85
CA ASN A 368 34.67 24.77 -16.62
C ASN A 368 33.98 24.65 -15.24
N ARG A 369 34.67 25.07 -14.18
CA ARG A 369 34.22 24.93 -12.77
C ARG A 369 32.94 25.73 -12.41
N ALA A 370 32.34 26.41 -13.38
CA ALA A 370 31.12 27.21 -13.23
C ALA A 370 29.87 26.56 -13.88
N GLU A 371 30.04 25.48 -14.65
CA GLU A 371 28.91 24.76 -15.25
C GLU A 371 28.69 23.44 -14.50
N ILE A 372 27.65 23.42 -13.66
CA ILE A 372 27.04 22.18 -13.20
C ILE A 372 26.38 21.57 -14.44
N VAL A 373 26.91 20.45 -14.91
CA VAL A 373 26.21 19.69 -15.95
C VAL A 373 24.95 19.13 -15.30
N ASP A 374 23.80 19.34 -15.92
CA ASP A 374 22.48 18.92 -15.42
C ASP A 374 22.27 17.40 -15.46
N ASN A 375 23.33 16.60 -15.64
CA ASN A 375 23.24 15.15 -15.70
C ASN A 375 23.57 14.54 -14.33
N VAL A 376 22.66 13.72 -13.82
CA VAL A 376 22.82 12.96 -12.57
C VAL A 376 22.95 11.48 -12.92
N PHE A 377 23.99 10.83 -12.40
CA PHE A 377 24.21 9.41 -12.63
C PHE A 377 23.90 8.64 -11.35
N LEU A 378 22.94 7.72 -11.45
CA LEU A 378 22.54 6.80 -10.38
C LEU A 378 23.00 5.41 -10.75
N ALA A 379 23.88 4.85 -9.94
CA ALA A 379 24.32 3.47 -10.09
C ALA A 379 23.52 2.59 -9.15
N LEU A 380 22.85 1.57 -9.70
CA LEU A 380 21.99 0.65 -8.98
C LEU A 380 22.60 -0.75 -9.07
N PHE A 381 23.09 -1.26 -7.94
CA PHE A 381 23.68 -2.60 -7.87
C PHE A 381 22.94 -3.44 -6.85
N GLN A 382 22.64 -4.69 -7.23
CA GLN A 382 22.06 -5.70 -6.36
C GLN A 382 23.17 -6.63 -5.87
N VAL A 383 23.12 -6.95 -4.57
CA VAL A 383 23.99 -7.96 -3.97
C VAL A 383 23.53 -9.34 -4.44
N ASP A 384 24.47 -10.19 -4.85
CA ASP A 384 24.17 -11.58 -5.22
C ASP A 384 23.56 -12.33 -4.04
N ALA A 385 22.44 -12.99 -4.28
CA ALA A 385 21.66 -13.73 -3.28
C ALA A 385 22.46 -14.80 -2.53
N ASP A 386 23.53 -15.35 -3.13
CA ASP A 386 24.40 -16.35 -2.51
C ASP A 386 25.68 -15.73 -1.92
N ASN A 387 25.72 -14.41 -1.69
CA ASN A 387 26.88 -13.65 -1.24
C ASN A 387 28.12 -13.81 -2.14
N LYS A 388 27.93 -14.04 -3.45
CA LYS A 388 29.05 -14.12 -4.40
C LYS A 388 29.64 -12.72 -4.68
N PRO A 389 30.94 -12.63 -4.98
CA PRO A 389 31.63 -11.35 -5.21
C PRO A 389 31.30 -10.66 -6.55
N GLY A 390 30.16 -10.94 -7.17
CA GLY A 390 29.70 -10.29 -8.40
C GLY A 390 28.38 -9.56 -8.16
N TRP A 391 28.35 -8.24 -8.34
CA TRP A 391 27.12 -7.45 -8.20
C TRP A 391 26.57 -7.13 -9.57
N ILE A 392 25.34 -7.56 -9.82
CA ILE A 392 24.63 -7.28 -11.07
C ILE A 392 23.95 -5.92 -10.89
N GLY A 393 24.08 -5.04 -11.87
CA GLY A 393 23.55 -3.69 -11.76
C GLY A 393 23.71 -2.86 -13.04
N ASN A 394 23.11 -1.68 -13.03
CA ASN A 394 23.15 -0.73 -14.14
C ASN A 394 23.45 0.70 -13.64
N VAL A 395 23.76 1.61 -14.56
CA VAL A 395 23.93 3.04 -14.28
C VAL A 395 22.91 3.80 -15.10
N LYS A 396 21.94 4.44 -14.46
CA LYS A 396 20.95 5.30 -15.11
C LYS A 396 21.44 6.74 -15.15
N LYS A 397 21.33 7.37 -16.31
CA LYS A 397 21.64 8.79 -16.52
C LYS A 397 20.33 9.56 -16.53
N LEU A 398 20.11 10.40 -15.52
CA LEU A 398 18.96 11.28 -15.38
C LEU A 398 19.37 12.73 -15.59
N ARG A 399 18.39 13.61 -15.78
CA ARG A 399 18.62 15.05 -15.92
C ARG A 399 17.95 15.82 -14.78
N LEU A 400 18.66 16.77 -14.18
CA LEU A 400 18.12 17.64 -13.14
C LEU A 400 17.38 18.80 -13.79
N GLN A 401 16.06 18.85 -13.60
CA GLN A 401 15.24 19.96 -14.03
C GLN A 401 14.89 20.85 -12.82
N THR A 402 15.32 22.10 -12.88
CA THR A 402 15.09 23.09 -11.81
C THR A 402 13.96 24.06 -12.17
N TYR A 403 13.18 24.47 -11.18
CA TYR A 403 12.18 25.53 -11.26
C TYR A 403 12.30 26.44 -10.02
N ASP A 404 11.66 27.62 -10.03
CA ASP A 404 11.74 28.55 -8.88
C ASP A 404 11.14 27.90 -7.62
N GLY A 405 12.03 27.46 -6.72
CA GLY A 405 11.68 26.80 -5.46
C GLY A 405 12.04 25.31 -5.33
N GLY A 406 12.64 24.68 -6.36
CA GLY A 406 13.06 23.27 -6.26
C GLY A 406 13.62 22.67 -7.56
N GLY A 407 13.92 21.37 -7.53
CA GLY A 407 14.29 20.62 -8.73
C GLY A 407 13.91 19.14 -8.61
N PHE A 408 13.56 18.52 -9.72
CA PHE A 408 13.25 17.08 -9.81
C PHE A 408 14.12 16.43 -10.89
N LEU A 409 14.31 15.11 -10.77
CA LEU A 409 15.01 14.32 -11.76
C LEU A 409 14.03 13.90 -12.84
N VAL A 410 14.42 14.07 -14.11
CA VAL A 410 13.67 13.59 -15.27
C VAL A 410 14.44 12.53 -16.04
N ASP A 411 13.69 11.71 -16.76
CA ASP A 411 14.21 10.68 -17.65
C ASP A 411 14.60 11.28 -19.03
N SER A 412 14.85 10.42 -20.01
CA SER A 412 15.21 10.82 -21.37
C SER A 412 14.04 11.47 -22.14
N LEU A 413 12.81 11.31 -21.66
CA LEU A 413 11.55 11.81 -22.24
C LEU A 413 10.97 13.01 -21.48
N ASP A 414 11.75 13.62 -20.58
CA ASP A 414 11.37 14.73 -19.71
C ASP A 414 10.20 14.41 -18.75
N GLN A 415 9.96 13.13 -18.43
CA GLN A 415 9.02 12.72 -17.40
C GLN A 415 9.69 12.60 -16.03
N PRO A 416 8.98 12.83 -14.90
CA PRO A 416 9.53 12.64 -13.56
C PRO A 416 10.07 11.22 -13.39
N ALA A 417 11.38 11.11 -13.14
CA ALA A 417 12.08 9.83 -13.09
C ALA A 417 12.07 9.16 -11.71
N VAL A 418 11.62 9.87 -10.68
CA VAL A 418 11.61 9.39 -9.28
C VAL A 418 10.16 9.31 -8.80
N ALA A 419 9.77 8.12 -8.34
CA ALA A 419 8.52 7.83 -7.68
C ALA A 419 8.49 8.49 -6.29
N ALA A 420 7.30 8.56 -5.71
CA ALA A 420 7.12 9.31 -4.47
C ALA A 420 7.78 8.63 -3.24
N ASP A 421 8.06 7.33 -3.31
CA ASP A 421 8.84 6.57 -2.35
C ASP A 421 10.37 6.77 -2.49
N GLY A 422 10.79 7.72 -3.34
CA GLY A 422 12.20 8.02 -3.62
C GLY A 422 12.87 7.02 -4.57
N ARG A 423 12.15 6.02 -5.08
CA ARG A 423 12.68 5.05 -6.07
C ARG A 423 12.61 5.61 -7.48
N ILE A 424 13.33 4.99 -8.42
CA ILE A 424 13.20 5.34 -9.84
C ILE A 424 11.86 4.79 -10.35
N ARG A 425 11.04 5.62 -11.02
CA ARG A 425 9.77 5.15 -11.61
C ARG A 425 10.04 4.05 -12.63
N TYR A 426 9.18 3.04 -12.63
CA TYR A 426 9.05 2.10 -13.74
C TYR A 426 8.33 2.84 -14.87
N ASP A 427 8.98 2.89 -16.02
CA ASP A 427 8.51 3.49 -17.27
C ASP A 427 7.60 2.54 -18.07
#